data_AF-A0A1H3KJD7-F1
#
_entry.id   AF-A0A1H3KJD7-F1
#
_cell.length_a   1.000
_cell.length_b   1.000
_cell.length_c   1.000
_cell.angle_alpha   90.00
_cell.angle_beta   90.00
_cell.angle_gamma   90.00
#
_symmetry.space_group_name_H-M   'P 1'
#
loop_
_entity.id
_entity.type
_entity.pdbx_description
1 polymer ?
#
loop_
_entity_poly.entity_id
_entity_poly.type
_entity_poly.pdbx_seq_one_letter_code
_entity_poly.pdbx_strand_id
1 'polypeptide(L)'
;MSDSFKIVNLGLPKTGTTTLTRALRRAAIATADWKIHRRQSDDESLIGQHLGTILYQDYFQSGDPLARLSKFRAFNELSHAGLKHSLWPQSDWALLEAIEKHHPETRFMLNTRSPARAASSIMRWGNMGTLRLPNTNVPGLPKGYGHEEAQLAR
;
A
#
# COMPACT_ATOMS: atom_id res chain seq x y z
N MET A 1 -1.76 24.87 -9.09
CA MET A 1 -2.01 24.09 -7.85
C MET A 1 -0.65 23.82 -7.24
N SER A 2 -0.46 24.07 -5.95
CA SER A 2 0.78 23.75 -5.23
C SER A 2 1.24 22.32 -5.58
N ASP A 3 2.50 22.15 -5.95
CA ASP A 3 3.11 20.84 -6.21
C ASP A 3 3.39 20.03 -4.92
N SER A 4 2.94 20.54 -3.78
CA SER A 4 3.22 19.99 -2.44
C SER A 4 2.31 18.83 -2.02
N PHE A 5 1.07 18.76 -2.51
CA PHE A 5 0.13 17.76 -1.96
C PHE A 5 0.52 16.31 -2.31
N LYS A 6 0.33 15.41 -1.36
CA LYS A 6 0.42 13.96 -1.53
C LYS A 6 -0.94 13.31 -1.31
N ILE A 7 -1.22 12.22 -2.03
CA ILE A 7 -2.39 11.38 -1.84
C ILE A 7 -1.90 10.01 -1.41
N VAL A 8 -2.31 9.54 -0.24
CA VAL A 8 -1.96 8.21 0.26
C VAL A 8 -3.24 7.40 0.39
N ASN A 9 -3.38 6.37 -0.46
CA ASN A 9 -4.52 5.46 -0.36
C ASN A 9 -4.24 4.37 0.67
N LEU A 10 -5.11 4.30 1.67
CA LEU A 10 -5.11 3.32 2.76
C LEU A 10 -5.91 2.05 2.42
N GLY A 11 -6.52 2.00 1.24
CA GLY A 11 -7.32 0.86 0.79
C GLY A 11 -6.51 -0.44 0.71
N LEU A 12 -7.11 -1.53 1.20
CA LEU A 12 -6.56 -2.87 1.12
C LEU A 12 -6.56 -3.42 -0.33
N PRO A 13 -5.80 -4.49 -0.62
CA PRO A 13 -5.93 -5.19 -1.90
C PRO A 13 -7.40 -5.54 -2.21
N LYS A 14 -7.78 -5.47 -3.49
CA LYS A 14 -9.13 -5.80 -3.99
C LYS A 14 -10.24 -4.82 -3.60
N THR A 15 -9.91 -3.61 -3.14
CA THR A 15 -10.86 -2.50 -2.93
C THR A 15 -10.92 -1.50 -4.10
N GLY A 16 -10.49 -1.89 -5.30
CA GLY A 16 -10.56 -1.02 -6.50
C GLY A 16 -9.32 -0.13 -6.71
N THR A 17 -8.20 -0.49 -6.09
CA THR A 17 -6.91 0.19 -6.20
C THR A 17 -6.43 0.35 -7.64
N THR A 18 -6.57 -0.66 -8.50
CA THR A 18 -6.20 -0.54 -9.93
C THR A 18 -7.01 0.53 -10.67
N THR A 19 -8.31 0.64 -10.40
CA THR A 19 -9.18 1.67 -10.99
C THR A 19 -8.75 3.06 -10.53
N LEU A 20 -8.44 3.21 -9.25
CA LEU A 20 -7.91 4.46 -8.70
C LEU A 20 -6.59 4.87 -9.36
N THR A 21 -5.62 3.95 -9.47
CA THR A 21 -4.34 4.24 -10.14
C THR A 21 -4.55 4.75 -11.56
N ARG A 22 -5.50 4.17 -12.32
CA ARG A 22 -5.84 4.61 -13.67
C ARG A 22 -6.45 6.03 -13.67
N ALA A 23 -7.37 6.31 -12.75
CA ALA A 23 -7.99 7.62 -12.63
C ALA A 23 -6.97 8.72 -12.30
N LEU A 24 -6.10 8.48 -11.30
CA LEU A 24 -5.05 9.42 -10.90
C LEU A 24 -4.06 9.70 -12.04
N ARG A 25 -3.60 8.65 -12.74
CA ARG A 25 -2.74 8.79 -13.92
C ARG A 25 -3.40 9.57 -15.04
N ARG A 26 -4.71 9.36 -15.29
CA ARG A 26 -5.48 10.12 -16.28
C ARG A 26 -5.64 11.59 -15.90
N ALA A 27 -5.65 11.90 -14.61
CA ALA A 27 -5.60 13.26 -14.08
C ALA A 27 -4.18 13.86 -14.05
N ALA A 28 -3.21 13.24 -14.73
CA ALA A 28 -1.79 13.64 -14.75
C ALA A 28 -1.13 13.68 -13.35
N ILE A 29 -1.65 12.92 -12.38
CA ILE A 29 -1.03 12.78 -11.06
C ILE A 29 0.00 11.66 -11.10
N ALA A 30 1.27 12.01 -10.88
CA ALA A 30 2.36 11.05 -10.79
C ALA A 30 2.11 10.03 -9.66
N THR A 31 1.81 8.78 -10.03
CA THR A 31 1.31 7.75 -9.11
C THR A 31 2.27 6.56 -9.03
N ALA A 32 2.69 6.22 -7.82
CA ALA A 32 3.36 4.98 -7.46
C ALA A 32 2.34 3.97 -6.93
N ASP A 33 2.34 2.75 -7.48
CA ASP A 33 1.47 1.65 -7.07
C ASP A 33 2.28 0.37 -6.90
N TRP A 34 2.14 -0.33 -5.75
CA TRP A 34 2.75 -1.61 -5.29
C TRP A 34 4.26 -1.87 -5.54
N LYS A 35 4.81 -1.47 -6.69
CA LYS A 35 6.19 -1.60 -7.14
C LYS A 35 6.56 -0.45 -8.08
N ILE A 36 7.75 0.13 -7.91
CA ILE A 36 8.25 1.16 -8.83
C ILE A 36 8.81 0.50 -10.09
N HIS A 37 8.27 0.87 -11.25
CA HIS A 37 8.75 0.39 -12.54
C HIS A 37 9.82 1.33 -13.14
N ARG A 38 10.72 0.79 -13.97
CA ARG A 38 11.77 1.54 -14.68
C ARG A 38 11.26 2.78 -15.43
N ARG A 39 10.04 2.72 -15.98
CA ARG A 39 9.42 3.86 -16.67
C ARG A 39 8.94 5.00 -15.76
N GLN A 40 9.02 4.84 -14.43
CA GLN A 40 8.53 5.80 -13.44
C GLN A 40 9.66 6.52 -12.69
N SER A 41 10.88 6.00 -12.73
CA SER A 41 12.03 6.59 -12.04
C SER A 41 13.32 6.17 -12.72
N ASP A 42 14.30 7.07 -12.72
CA ASP A 42 15.68 6.83 -13.13
C ASP A 42 16.57 6.42 -11.95
N ASP A 43 16.05 6.48 -10.73
CA ASP A 43 16.77 6.05 -9.52
C ASP A 43 16.79 4.52 -9.44
N GLU A 44 17.95 3.94 -9.74
CA GLU A 44 18.18 2.49 -9.68
C GLU A 44 17.89 1.88 -8.31
N SER A 45 18.02 2.67 -7.23
CA SER A 45 17.69 2.21 -5.89
C SER A 45 16.18 2.03 -5.68
N LEU A 46 15.32 2.66 -6.49
CA LEU A 46 13.87 2.52 -6.39
C LEU A 46 13.32 1.49 -7.38
N ILE A 47 13.92 1.39 -8.57
CA ILE A 47 13.43 0.53 -9.64
C ILE A 47 13.35 -0.92 -9.15
N GLY A 48 12.17 -1.51 -9.26
CA GLY A 48 11.95 -2.89 -8.91
C GLY A 48 11.55 -3.13 -7.45
N GLN A 49 11.68 -2.12 -6.58
CA GLN A 49 11.31 -2.23 -5.17
C GLN A 49 9.80 -2.11 -4.96
N HIS A 50 9.31 -2.82 -3.94
CA HIS A 50 7.94 -2.67 -3.46
C HIS A 50 7.77 -1.36 -2.71
N LEU A 51 6.63 -0.69 -2.90
CA LEU A 51 6.37 0.61 -2.29
C LEU A 51 6.46 0.53 -0.76
N GLY A 52 5.84 -0.45 -0.12
CA GLY A 52 5.94 -0.64 1.33
C GLY A 52 7.38 -0.86 1.82
N THR A 53 8.25 -1.49 1.03
CA THR A 53 9.67 -1.64 1.39
C THR A 53 10.39 -0.30 1.40
N ILE A 54 10.15 0.54 0.39
CA ILE A 54 10.72 1.89 0.32
C ILE A 54 10.26 2.73 1.52
N LEU A 55 8.96 2.71 1.84
CA LEU A 55 8.41 3.48 2.95
C LEU A 55 9.08 3.14 4.29
N TYR A 56 9.25 1.85 4.59
CA TYR A 56 9.92 1.44 5.82
C TYR A 56 11.41 1.76 5.81
N GLN A 57 12.10 1.57 4.68
CA GLN A 57 13.52 1.95 4.57
C GLN A 57 13.72 3.43 4.87
N ASP A 58 12.95 4.30 4.20
CA ASP A 58 13.09 5.75 4.30
C ASP A 58 12.68 6.24 5.71
N TYR A 59 11.63 5.65 6.30
CA TYR A 59 11.23 5.91 7.68
C TYR A 59 12.35 5.61 8.68
N PHE A 60 12.92 4.40 8.64
CA PHE A 60 13.98 4.03 9.60
C PHE A 60 15.33 4.71 9.33
N GLN A 61 15.58 5.18 8.11
CA GLN A 61 16.82 5.88 7.76
C GLN A 61 16.76 7.39 8.06
N SER A 62 15.62 8.04 7.85
CA SER A 62 15.52 9.51 7.86
C SER A 62 14.36 10.07 8.69
N GLY A 63 13.42 9.22 9.10
CA GLY A 63 12.16 9.65 9.70
C GLY A 63 11.07 10.04 8.68
N ASP A 64 11.42 10.32 7.42
CA ASP A 64 10.46 10.63 6.35
C ASP A 64 10.20 9.39 5.46
N PRO A 65 9.02 8.76 5.52
CA PRO A 65 8.71 7.59 4.69
C PRO A 65 8.68 7.88 3.18
N LEU A 66 8.60 9.14 2.75
CA LEU A 66 8.53 9.54 1.34
C LEU A 66 9.82 10.22 0.84
N ALA A 67 10.92 10.14 1.60
CA ALA A 67 12.15 10.89 1.34
C ALA A 67 12.65 10.76 -0.11
N ARG A 68 12.67 9.55 -0.67
CA ARG A 68 13.11 9.31 -2.07
C ARG A 68 11.98 9.35 -3.10
N LEU A 69 10.75 9.59 -2.68
CA LEU A 69 9.55 9.50 -3.52
C LEU A 69 9.00 10.86 -3.97
N SER A 70 9.81 11.90 -3.95
CA SER A 70 9.41 13.28 -4.27
C SER A 70 8.76 13.45 -5.65
N LYS A 71 9.18 12.65 -6.66
CA LYS A 71 8.59 12.62 -8.02
C LYS A 71 7.13 12.17 -8.05
N PHE A 72 6.66 11.46 -7.02
CA PHE A 72 5.29 10.97 -6.93
C PHE A 72 4.44 11.87 -6.05
N ARG A 73 3.17 11.97 -6.42
CA ARG A 73 2.12 12.71 -5.71
C ARG A 73 1.02 11.80 -5.20
N ALA A 74 0.93 10.57 -5.70
CA ALA A 74 -0.02 9.59 -5.20
C ALA A 74 0.62 8.23 -4.96
N PHE A 75 0.21 7.60 -3.86
CA PHE A 75 0.73 6.34 -3.35
C PHE A 75 -0.44 5.39 -3.14
N ASN A 76 -0.40 4.26 -3.83
CA ASN A 76 -1.49 3.29 -3.86
C ASN A 76 -0.96 1.87 -3.71
N GLU A 77 -1.80 0.94 -3.24
CA GLU A 77 -1.39 -0.45 -2.97
C GLU A 77 -0.11 -0.54 -2.13
N LEU A 78 -0.09 0.14 -0.98
CA LEU A 78 1.09 0.21 -0.10
C LEU A 78 1.52 -1.17 0.42
N SER A 79 0.53 -2.01 0.72
CA SER A 79 0.77 -3.35 1.28
C SER A 79 1.44 -4.29 0.30
N HIS A 80 2.31 -5.13 0.86
CA HIS A 80 2.85 -6.30 0.20
C HIS A 80 2.57 -7.51 1.09
N ALA A 81 1.63 -8.37 0.73
CA ALA A 81 1.36 -9.57 1.51
C ALA A 81 2.27 -10.70 1.01
N GLY A 82 3.50 -10.94 1.47
CA GLY A 82 4.41 -11.95 0.89
C GLY A 82 4.20 -13.38 1.40
N LEU A 83 5.07 -14.31 1.01
CA LEU A 83 5.06 -15.69 1.54
C LEU A 83 5.81 -15.81 2.89
N LYS A 84 6.86 -15.01 3.07
CA LYS A 84 7.71 -15.04 4.28
C LYS A 84 7.47 -13.86 5.21
N HIS A 85 7.14 -12.70 4.63
CA HIS A 85 6.87 -11.47 5.35
C HIS A 85 5.78 -10.70 4.63
N SER A 86 5.01 -9.92 5.38
CA SER A 86 4.00 -9.02 4.86
C SER A 86 4.20 -7.64 5.42
N LEU A 87 3.99 -6.63 4.59
CA LEU A 87 4.09 -5.21 4.93
C LEU A 87 2.71 -4.59 4.77
N TRP A 88 2.31 -3.80 5.77
CA TRP A 88 1.01 -3.12 5.80
C TRP A 88 1.16 -1.65 6.22
N PRO A 89 1.92 -0.82 5.48
CA PRO A 89 2.15 0.58 5.86
C PRO A 89 0.86 1.38 6.08
N GLN A 90 -0.21 1.03 5.36
CA GLN A 90 -1.52 1.68 5.52
C GLN A 90 -2.19 1.46 6.88
N SER A 91 -1.66 0.54 7.69
CA SER A 91 -2.17 0.19 9.02
C SER A 91 -1.17 0.50 10.12
N ASP A 92 -0.07 1.19 9.79
CA ASP A 92 1.01 1.53 10.71
C ASP A 92 0.91 3.00 11.12
N TRP A 93 0.41 3.25 12.32
CA TRP A 93 0.17 4.60 12.81
C TRP A 93 1.43 5.48 12.81
N ALA A 94 2.57 4.94 13.25
CA ALA A 94 3.81 5.71 13.33
C ALA A 94 4.29 6.14 11.94
N LEU A 95 4.11 5.27 10.94
CA LEU A 95 4.44 5.59 9.55
C LEU A 95 3.49 6.64 8.96
N LEU A 96 2.18 6.53 9.22
CA LEU A 96 1.19 7.52 8.76
C LEU A 96 1.41 8.89 9.41
N GLU A 97 1.66 8.94 10.72
CA GLU A 97 1.99 10.16 11.46
C GLU A 97 3.28 10.81 10.93
N ALA A 98 4.30 10.01 10.62
CA ALA A 98 5.54 10.51 10.02
C ALA A 98 5.30 11.12 8.63
N ILE A 99 4.47 10.49 7.79
CA ILE A 99 4.06 11.10 6.50
C ILE A 99 3.38 12.44 6.73
N GLU A 100 2.42 12.53 7.66
CA GLU A 100 1.70 13.78 7.95
C GLU A 100 2.64 14.87 8.46
N LYS A 101 3.57 14.53 9.35
CA LYS A 101 4.57 15.45 9.91
C LYS A 101 5.50 16.03 8.85
N HIS A 102 5.99 15.20 7.94
CA HIS A 102 6.94 15.63 6.89
C HIS A 102 6.22 16.24 5.67
N HIS A 103 4.98 15.83 5.40
CA HIS A 103 4.18 16.25 4.25
C HIS A 103 2.78 16.68 4.72
N PRO A 104 2.63 17.85 5.36
CA PRO A 104 1.37 18.28 6.01
C PRO A 104 0.20 18.51 5.04
N GLU A 105 0.49 18.67 3.74
CA GLU A 105 -0.53 18.76 2.69
C GLU A 105 -1.03 17.37 2.23
N THR A 106 -0.59 16.28 2.87
CA THR A 106 -1.05 14.93 2.54
C THR A 106 -2.55 14.79 2.75
N ARG A 107 -3.20 14.05 1.86
CA ARG A 107 -4.58 13.61 1.98
C ARG A 107 -4.60 12.09 1.99
N PHE A 108 -5.05 11.55 3.12
CA PHE A 108 -5.32 10.12 3.24
C PHE A 108 -6.69 9.82 2.66
N MET A 109 -6.76 8.78 1.86
CA MET A 109 -8.02 8.31 1.27
C MET A 109 -8.18 6.83 1.58
N LEU A 110 -9.39 6.39 1.86
CA LEU A 110 -9.69 4.99 2.11
C LEU A 110 -10.65 4.46 1.06
N ASN A 111 -10.12 3.73 0.08
CA ASN A 111 -10.96 2.94 -0.82
C ASN A 111 -11.46 1.69 -0.10
N THR A 112 -12.78 1.61 0.07
CA THR A 112 -13.43 0.48 0.74
C THR A 112 -14.25 -0.37 -0.24
N ARG A 113 -14.56 -1.58 0.22
CA ARG A 113 -15.46 -2.54 -0.41
C ARG A 113 -16.11 -3.34 0.70
N SER A 114 -17.30 -3.90 0.46
CA SER A 114 -17.89 -4.91 1.35
C SER A 114 -16.83 -5.96 1.75
N PRO A 115 -16.60 -6.21 3.06
CA PRO A 115 -15.61 -7.15 3.55
C PRO A 115 -15.76 -8.54 2.94
N ALA A 116 -16.98 -9.07 2.88
CA ALA A 116 -17.28 -10.34 2.23
C ALA A 116 -16.83 -10.36 0.76
N ARG A 117 -17.13 -9.30 -0.01
CA ARG A 117 -16.69 -9.22 -1.42
C ARG A 117 -15.18 -9.08 -1.57
N ALA A 118 -14.50 -8.43 -0.62
CA ALA A 118 -13.05 -8.32 -0.59
C ALA A 118 -12.40 -9.67 -0.26
N ALA A 119 -12.84 -10.32 0.82
CA ALA A 119 -12.41 -11.66 1.23
C ALA A 119 -12.58 -12.68 0.10
N SER A 120 -13.77 -12.75 -0.50
CA SER A 120 -14.05 -13.58 -1.66
C SER A 120 -13.08 -13.34 -2.83
N SER A 121 -12.75 -12.08 -3.08
CA SER A 121 -11.81 -11.71 -4.14
C SER A 121 -10.36 -12.05 -3.80
N ILE A 122 -9.99 -12.04 -2.52
CA ILE A 122 -8.66 -12.40 -2.02
C ILE A 122 -8.48 -13.93 -2.07
N MET A 123 -9.50 -14.69 -1.65
CA MET A 123 -9.48 -16.16 -1.67
C MET A 123 -9.29 -16.72 -3.07
N ARG A 124 -9.88 -16.08 -4.09
CA ARG A 124 -9.68 -16.46 -5.50
C ARG A 124 -8.36 -15.99 -6.10
N TRP A 125 -7.56 -15.18 -5.41
CA TRP A 125 -6.37 -14.58 -5.98
C TRP A 125 -5.10 -15.40 -5.73
N GLY A 126 -4.85 -16.35 -6.62
CA GLY A 126 -3.65 -17.18 -6.60
C GLY A 126 -3.47 -17.85 -5.24
N ASN A 127 -2.30 -17.65 -4.63
CA ASN A 127 -1.99 -18.18 -3.30
C ASN A 127 -2.17 -17.16 -2.16
N MET A 128 -2.90 -16.06 -2.38
CA MET A 128 -3.01 -15.00 -1.37
C MET A 128 -3.79 -15.44 -0.13
N GLY A 129 -5.02 -15.92 -0.31
CA GLY A 129 -5.87 -16.37 0.80
C GLY A 129 -5.44 -17.71 1.40
N THR A 130 -4.76 -18.56 0.63
CA THR A 130 -4.45 -19.94 1.03
C THR A 130 -3.04 -20.11 1.61
N LEU A 131 -2.07 -19.30 1.19
CA LEU A 131 -0.68 -19.41 1.65
C LEU A 131 -0.13 -18.12 2.25
N ARG A 132 -0.35 -16.97 1.63
CA ARG A 132 0.34 -15.72 2.02
C ARG A 132 -0.25 -15.13 3.30
N LEU A 133 -1.55 -14.89 3.34
CA LEU A 133 -2.21 -14.33 4.53
C LEU A 133 -2.14 -15.26 5.75
N PRO A 134 -2.43 -16.58 5.63
CA PRO A 134 -2.41 -17.45 6.82
C PRO A 134 -1.04 -17.64 7.46
N ASN A 135 0.04 -17.46 6.69
CA ASN A 135 1.42 -17.73 7.13
C ASN A 135 2.23 -16.49 7.51
N THR A 136 1.68 -15.29 7.36
CA THR A 136 2.37 -14.03 7.67
C THR A 136 1.55 -13.18 8.64
N ASN A 137 2.20 -12.20 9.27
CA ASN A 137 1.51 -11.28 10.15
C ASN A 137 0.68 -10.29 9.33
N VAL A 138 -0.59 -10.17 9.69
CA VAL A 138 -1.53 -9.21 9.13
C VAL A 138 -2.11 -8.41 10.29
N PRO A 139 -2.14 -7.07 10.23
CA PRO A 139 -2.78 -6.25 11.26
C PRO A 139 -4.22 -6.70 11.49
N GLY A 140 -4.56 -6.99 12.75
CA GLY A 140 -5.89 -7.48 13.13
C GLY A 140 -6.19 -8.94 12.79
N LEU A 141 -5.28 -9.66 12.11
CA LEU A 141 -5.42 -11.08 11.82
C LEU A 141 -4.12 -11.83 12.21
N PRO A 142 -4.03 -12.32 13.45
CA PRO A 142 -2.89 -13.10 13.91
C PRO A 142 -2.68 -14.37 13.08
N LYS A 143 -1.41 -14.76 12.91
CA LYS A 143 -1.05 -16.01 12.22
C LYS A 143 -1.79 -17.20 12.84
N GLY A 144 -2.38 -18.04 11.99
CA GLY A 144 -3.16 -19.20 12.41
C GLY A 144 -4.67 -18.96 12.55
N TYR A 145 -5.17 -17.76 12.26
CA TYR A 145 -6.61 -17.43 12.21
C TYR A 145 -7.03 -16.99 10.80
N GLY A 146 -8.33 -16.92 10.52
CA GLY A 146 -8.86 -16.40 9.25
C GLY A 146 -8.67 -17.32 8.05
N HIS A 147 -8.82 -18.63 8.25
CA HIS A 147 -8.63 -19.63 7.18
C HIS A 147 -9.81 -19.69 6.22
N GLU A 148 -10.99 -19.27 6.68
CA GLU A 148 -12.22 -19.30 5.91
C GLU A 148 -12.63 -17.90 5.45
N GLU A 149 -13.28 -17.82 4.29
CA GLU A 149 -13.78 -16.57 3.72
C GLU A 149 -14.69 -15.81 4.70
N ALA A 150 -15.54 -16.53 5.44
CA ALA A 150 -16.44 -15.95 6.43
C ALA A 150 -15.71 -15.37 7.65
N GLN A 151 -14.53 -15.90 7.99
CA GLN A 151 -13.70 -15.38 9.08
C GLN A 151 -12.97 -14.11 8.64
N LEU A 152 -12.45 -14.10 7.41
CA LEU A 152 -11.80 -12.93 6.79
C LEU A 152 -12.76 -11.76 6.55
N ALA A 153 -14.06 -12.02 6.51
CA ALA A 153 -15.10 -11.02 6.27
C ALA A 153 -15.62 -10.32 7.55
N ARG A 154 -15.14 -10.72 8.74
CA ARG A 154 -15.51 -10.12 10.03
C ARG A 154 -14.68 -8.86 10.31
#